data_AF-A0A0D5M555-F1
#
_entry.id   AF-A0A0D5M555-F1
#
_cell.length_a   1.000
_cell.length_b   1.000
_cell.length_c   1.000
_cell.angle_alpha   90.00
_cell.angle_beta   90.00
_cell.angle_gamma   90.00
#
_symmetry.space_group_name_H-M   'P 1'
#
loop_
_entity.id
_entity.type
_entity.pdbx_description
1 polymer ?
#
loop_
_entity_poly.entity_id
_entity_poly.type
_entity_poly.pdbx_seq_one_letter_code
_entity_poly.pdbx_strand_id
1 'polypeptide(L)'
;MFNKLWVRTKEVATMYTGTFVVVMILNQLLFFGFCLNPICLIAAMPHVLFITVIIGTWLNKKNGWGKEQVASKAVKKTAKTASSTVSEVNRVLKELGDESAKKSESEQKKTKSTFIQPKLIENSFSEKKCNNLVTLDSFNKKSLPSSKDTASKIDITTPWVSEIPPWIDEMPPWLDDMSNHEALWIDEKNLFIEKLKFYGVSSVWHITHRENLQGILNKGILSNYLAYETENLPVDISDHGAQRWREAKEPIYKRRVHEYAPTYFNVRNPMLFVRQNIQDDLCLVEISLTSLLHSDFVFTDGNAASRNTSFFNSANDLKLLPWEVIKAPYWSGFADGKRKKCSELLIYPLIQPECIVEIHCNSTETLNYVTKFGCSARISPEFFFNQNKTNQTCGSFNDDEIPF
;
A
#
# COMPACT_ATOMS: atom_id res chain seq x y z
N MET A 1 10.68 42.91 -27.21
CA MET A 1 9.75 41.74 -27.25
C MET A 1 9.57 41.12 -25.87
N PHE A 2 10.66 40.90 -25.10
CA PHE A 2 10.62 40.34 -23.74
C PHE A 2 9.81 41.15 -22.71
N ASN A 3 9.94 42.49 -22.67
CA ASN A 3 9.18 43.30 -21.70
C ASN A 3 7.65 43.20 -21.89
N LYS A 4 7.16 43.09 -23.13
CA LYS A 4 5.71 42.91 -23.41
C LYS A 4 5.20 41.53 -23.00
N LEU A 5 6.04 40.49 -23.07
CA LEU A 5 5.68 39.15 -22.61
C LEU A 5 5.67 39.08 -21.08
N TRP A 6 6.67 39.67 -20.42
CA TRP A 6 6.78 39.70 -18.97
C TRP A 6 5.61 40.45 -18.29
N VAL A 7 5.21 41.59 -18.84
CA VAL A 7 4.06 42.36 -18.33
C VAL A 7 2.76 41.55 -18.46
N ARG A 8 2.55 40.88 -19.59
CA ARG A 8 1.37 40.03 -19.79
C ARG A 8 1.37 38.80 -18.89
N THR A 9 2.52 38.18 -18.65
CA THR A 9 2.64 37.07 -17.69
C THR A 9 2.30 37.51 -16.27
N LYS A 10 2.73 38.72 -15.87
CA LYS A 10 2.37 39.30 -14.57
C LYS A 10 0.87 39.57 -14.46
N GLU A 11 0.26 40.21 -15.45
CA GLU A 11 -1.19 40.49 -15.43
C GLU A 11 -2.02 39.20 -15.34
N VAL A 12 -1.64 38.18 -16.10
CA VAL A 12 -2.31 36.87 -16.09
C VAL A 12 -2.12 36.19 -14.73
N ALA A 13 -0.89 36.14 -14.22
CA ALA A 13 -0.61 35.57 -12.90
C ALA A 13 -1.40 36.30 -11.79
N THR A 14 -1.43 37.63 -11.80
CA THR A 14 -2.17 38.42 -10.82
C THR A 14 -3.68 38.17 -10.88
N MET A 15 -4.27 38.03 -12.07
CA MET A 15 -5.69 37.70 -12.20
C MET A 15 -6.02 36.29 -11.66
N TYR A 16 -5.17 35.30 -11.95
CA TYR A 16 -5.37 33.94 -11.45
C TYR A 16 -5.13 33.83 -9.94
N THR A 17 -4.10 34.48 -9.41
CA THR A 17 -3.84 34.55 -7.97
C THR A 17 -4.96 35.28 -7.23
N GLY A 18 -5.44 36.41 -7.76
CA GLY A 18 -6.57 37.14 -7.16
C GLY A 18 -7.85 36.31 -7.16
N THR A 19 -8.18 35.65 -8.26
CA THR A 19 -9.35 34.76 -8.36
C THR A 19 -9.21 33.58 -7.38
N PHE A 20 -8.03 32.99 -7.26
CA PHE A 20 -7.76 31.90 -6.33
C PHE A 20 -7.98 32.32 -4.87
N VAL A 21 -7.45 33.47 -4.46
CA VAL A 21 -7.62 34.00 -3.09
C VAL A 21 -9.10 34.30 -2.81
N VAL A 22 -9.82 34.90 -3.75
CA VAL A 22 -11.26 35.19 -3.57
C VAL A 22 -12.08 33.90 -3.46
N VAL A 23 -11.82 32.90 -4.31
CA VAL A 23 -12.51 31.60 -4.25
C VAL A 23 -12.18 30.87 -2.94
N MET A 24 -10.93 30.95 -2.47
CA MET A 24 -10.53 30.37 -1.19
C MET A 24 -11.27 31.03 -0.02
N ILE A 25 -11.35 32.37 0.02
CA ILE A 25 -12.07 33.11 1.07
C ILE A 25 -13.56 32.79 1.03
N LEU A 26 -14.19 32.81 -0.14
CA LEU A 26 -15.62 32.50 -0.28
C LEU A 26 -15.93 31.05 0.11
N ASN A 27 -15.05 30.10 -0.21
CA ASN A 27 -15.22 28.70 0.19
C ASN A 27 -15.11 28.53 1.72
N GLN A 28 -14.17 29.22 2.36
CA GLN A 28 -14.04 29.21 3.82
C GLN A 28 -15.24 29.86 4.53
N LEU A 29 -15.84 30.89 3.91
CA LEU A 29 -17.01 31.57 4.46
C LEU A 29 -18.30 30.74 4.28
N LEU A 30 -18.45 30.07 3.14
CA LEU A 30 -19.68 29.35 2.77
C LEU A 30 -19.79 27.95 3.39
N PHE A 31 -18.66 27.25 3.58
CA PHE A 31 -18.65 25.88 4.11
C PHE A 31 -18.15 25.75 5.55
N PHE A 32 -17.32 26.68 6.03
CA PHE A 32 -16.63 26.54 7.32
C PHE A 32 -16.86 27.70 8.30
N GLY A 33 -17.77 28.63 8.00
CA GLY A 33 -18.17 29.67 8.95
C GLY A 33 -17.01 30.51 9.51
N PHE A 34 -15.98 30.78 8.70
CA PHE A 34 -14.76 31.49 9.10
C PHE A 34 -13.79 30.73 10.04
N CYS A 35 -13.82 29.40 10.04
CA CYS A 35 -12.86 28.59 10.79
C CYS A 35 -11.49 28.52 10.07
N LEU A 36 -10.49 29.26 10.56
CA LEU A 36 -9.13 29.34 9.99
C LEU A 36 -8.15 28.27 10.54
N ASN A 37 -8.66 27.15 11.04
CA ASN A 37 -7.81 26.05 11.51
C ASN A 37 -7.13 25.36 10.30
N PRO A 38 -5.80 25.13 10.30
CA PRO A 38 -5.07 24.50 9.19
C PRO A 38 -5.66 23.17 8.71
N ILE A 39 -6.32 22.40 9.59
CA ILE A 39 -6.99 21.14 9.23
C ILE A 39 -8.19 21.39 8.28
N CYS A 40 -8.98 22.44 8.53
CA CYS A 40 -10.10 22.82 7.66
C CYS A 40 -9.61 23.35 6.31
N LEU A 41 -8.43 23.99 6.29
CA LEU A 41 -7.82 24.49 5.06
C LEU A 41 -7.41 23.34 4.13
N ILE A 42 -6.84 22.27 4.69
CA ILE A 42 -6.42 21.07 3.94
C ILE A 42 -7.64 20.30 3.42
N ALA A 43 -8.67 20.12 4.26
CA ALA A 43 -9.91 19.43 3.86
C ALA A 43 -10.67 20.15 2.74
N ALA A 44 -10.53 21.48 2.66
CA ALA A 44 -11.15 22.30 1.63
C ALA A 44 -10.43 22.26 0.27
N MET A 45 -9.15 21.88 0.22
CA MET A 45 -8.32 21.98 -1.00
C MET A 45 -8.89 21.22 -2.22
N PRO A 46 -9.44 19.99 -2.09
CA PRO A 46 -9.98 19.26 -3.24
C PRO A 46 -11.15 20.00 -3.89
N HIS A 47 -12.05 20.56 -3.07
CA HIS A 47 -13.23 21.29 -3.53
C HIS A 47 -12.85 22.64 -4.15
N VAL A 48 -11.90 23.35 -3.56
CA VAL A 48 -11.38 24.63 -4.09
C VAL A 48 -10.68 24.43 -5.44
N LEU A 49 -9.86 23.39 -5.58
CA LEU A 49 -9.21 23.08 -6.87
C LEU A 49 -10.24 22.71 -7.96
N PHE A 50 -11.28 21.97 -7.60
CA PHE A 50 -12.34 21.64 -8.54
C PHE A 50 -13.14 22.86 -8.98
N ILE A 51 -13.55 23.71 -8.03
CA ILE A 51 -14.30 24.95 -8.30
C ILE A 51 -13.45 25.93 -9.11
N THR A 52 -12.16 26.09 -8.79
CA THR A 52 -11.26 26.98 -9.53
C THR A 52 -11.03 26.51 -10.97
N VAL A 53 -10.96 25.20 -11.22
CA VAL A 53 -10.88 24.65 -12.59
C VAL A 53 -12.19 24.90 -13.35
N ILE A 54 -13.35 24.72 -12.72
CA ILE A 54 -14.65 24.99 -13.35
C ILE A 54 -14.83 26.48 -13.66
N ILE A 55 -14.58 27.36 -12.68
CA ILE A 55 -14.66 28.81 -12.85
C ILE A 55 -13.63 29.30 -13.86
N GLY A 56 -12.40 28.77 -13.81
CA GLY A 56 -11.35 29.06 -14.78
C GLY A 56 -11.74 28.66 -16.20
N THR A 57 -12.35 27.48 -16.36
CA THR A 57 -12.86 27.00 -17.65
C THR A 57 -14.03 27.85 -18.14
N TRP A 58 -14.90 28.30 -17.24
CA TRP A 58 -16.06 29.15 -17.56
C TRP A 58 -15.64 30.58 -17.94
N LEU A 59 -14.71 31.19 -17.19
CA LEU A 59 -14.11 32.49 -17.51
C LEU A 59 -13.35 32.44 -18.83
N ASN A 60 -12.63 31.35 -19.11
CA ASN A 60 -11.97 31.15 -20.39
C ASN A 60 -12.98 31.11 -21.56
N LYS A 61 -14.12 30.44 -21.34
CA LYS A 61 -15.21 30.36 -22.33
C LYS A 61 -15.91 31.71 -22.56
N LYS A 62 -16.01 32.56 -21.52
CA LYS A 62 -16.68 33.88 -21.59
C LYS A 62 -15.77 35.00 -22.10
N ASN A 63 -14.48 34.94 -21.82
CA ASN A 63 -13.49 35.96 -22.24
C ASN A 63 -12.78 35.63 -23.56
N GLY A 64 -13.12 34.51 -24.21
CA GLY A 64 -12.59 34.19 -25.54
C GLY A 64 -11.08 33.99 -25.60
N TRP A 65 -10.42 33.63 -24.49
CA TRP A 65 -8.97 33.43 -24.42
C TRP A 65 -8.52 32.08 -24.96
N GLY A 66 -8.61 31.99 -26.29
CA GLY A 66 -8.10 30.83 -27.04
C GLY A 66 -8.37 30.93 -28.54
N LYS A 67 -9.24 31.86 -28.98
CA LYS A 67 -9.58 32.01 -30.40
C LYS A 67 -8.66 32.95 -31.18
N GLU A 68 -7.85 33.76 -30.51
CA GLU A 68 -6.99 34.75 -31.20
C GLU A 68 -5.64 34.15 -31.68
N GLN A 69 -5.14 33.07 -31.07
CA GLN A 69 -3.89 32.43 -31.51
C GLN A 69 -4.10 31.32 -32.56
N VAL A 70 -5.25 30.66 -32.57
CA VAL A 70 -5.56 29.65 -33.61
C VAL A 70 -5.90 30.34 -34.95
N ALA A 71 -6.59 31.48 -34.90
CA ALA A 71 -6.84 32.31 -36.09
C ALA A 71 -5.55 32.88 -36.68
N SER A 72 -4.61 33.40 -35.87
CA SER A 72 -3.35 33.94 -36.39
C SER A 72 -2.38 32.88 -36.93
N LYS A 73 -2.36 31.66 -36.37
CA LYS A 73 -1.57 30.53 -36.90
C LYS A 73 -2.18 29.93 -38.17
N ALA A 74 -3.50 29.82 -38.25
CA ALA A 74 -4.19 29.39 -39.46
C ALA A 74 -4.01 30.42 -40.58
N VAL A 75 -4.19 31.72 -40.32
CA VAL A 75 -3.99 32.80 -41.30
C VAL A 75 -2.53 32.90 -41.74
N LYS A 76 -1.54 32.73 -40.85
CA LYS A 76 -0.11 32.71 -41.24
C LYS A 76 0.29 31.47 -42.05
N LYS A 77 -0.33 30.31 -41.78
CA LYS A 77 -0.08 29.08 -42.55
C LYS A 77 -0.74 29.16 -43.93
N THR A 78 -1.95 29.72 -44.02
CA THR A 78 -2.66 29.93 -45.29
C THR A 78 -2.02 31.04 -46.14
N ALA A 79 -1.52 32.13 -45.55
CA ALA A 79 -0.78 33.18 -46.27
C ALA A 79 0.59 32.71 -46.79
N LYS A 80 1.28 31.84 -46.05
CA LYS A 80 2.58 31.29 -46.48
C LYS A 80 2.44 30.25 -47.60
N THR A 81 1.38 29.44 -47.58
CA THR A 81 1.08 28.48 -48.66
C THR A 81 0.50 29.18 -49.90
N ALA A 82 -0.35 30.20 -49.73
CA ALA A 82 -0.89 31.00 -50.84
C ALA A 82 0.21 31.83 -51.54
N SER A 83 1.18 32.36 -50.82
CA SER A 83 2.31 33.09 -51.42
C SER A 83 3.23 32.19 -52.25
N SER A 84 3.43 30.93 -51.87
CA SER A 84 4.26 29.99 -52.63
C SER A 84 3.52 29.40 -53.84
N THR A 85 2.20 29.20 -53.74
CA THR A 85 1.40 28.76 -54.91
C THR A 85 1.18 29.89 -55.91
N VAL A 86 1.00 31.14 -55.48
CA VAL A 86 0.89 32.29 -56.40
C VAL A 86 2.22 32.57 -57.11
N SER A 87 3.38 32.36 -56.48
CA SER A 87 4.68 32.48 -57.17
C SER A 87 4.95 31.34 -58.14
N GLU A 88 4.53 30.11 -57.82
CA GLU A 88 4.65 28.96 -58.72
C GLU A 88 3.69 29.08 -59.91
N VAL A 89 2.45 29.50 -59.66
CA VAL A 89 1.41 29.71 -60.68
C VAL A 89 1.73 30.92 -61.56
N ASN A 90 2.30 32.01 -61.03
CA ASN A 90 2.77 33.13 -61.87
C ASN A 90 4.03 32.78 -62.68
N ARG A 91 4.88 31.85 -62.22
CA ARG A 91 6.01 31.33 -63.00
C ARG A 91 5.51 30.44 -64.15
N VAL A 92 4.56 29.54 -63.86
CA VAL A 92 3.93 28.66 -64.85
C VAL A 92 3.04 29.43 -65.83
N LEU A 93 2.31 30.47 -65.40
CA LEU A 93 1.53 31.35 -66.29
C LEU A 93 2.44 32.19 -67.21
N LYS A 94 3.67 32.48 -66.80
CA LYS A 94 4.67 33.16 -67.63
C LYS A 94 5.31 32.20 -68.64
N GLU A 95 5.45 30.93 -68.29
CA GLU A 95 5.92 29.86 -69.20
C GLU A 95 4.83 29.39 -70.18
N LEU A 96 3.54 29.43 -69.79
CA LEU A 96 2.39 29.10 -70.66
C LEU A 96 1.93 30.26 -71.57
N GLY A 97 2.32 31.50 -71.25
CA GLY A 97 2.06 32.69 -72.07
C GLY A 97 2.95 32.82 -73.30
N ASP A 98 4.11 32.15 -73.30
CA ASP A 98 5.09 32.21 -74.40
C ASP A 98 5.03 30.99 -75.35
N GLU A 99 4.24 29.96 -75.04
CA GLU A 99 3.98 28.80 -75.93
C GLU A 99 2.59 28.81 -76.61
N SER A 100 1.70 29.73 -76.24
CA SER A 100 0.37 29.90 -76.84
C SER A 100 0.28 31.04 -77.87
N ALA A 101 1.41 31.38 -78.50
CA ALA A 101 1.49 32.24 -79.68
C ALA A 101 1.64 31.47 -81.02
N LYS A 102 1.57 30.12 -81.00
CA LYS A 102 1.47 29.31 -82.23
C LYS A 102 0.58 28.08 -82.03
N LYS A 103 -0.40 27.96 -82.93
CA LYS A 103 -1.32 26.84 -83.22
C LYS A 103 -2.65 26.79 -82.45
N SER A 104 -3.60 27.43 -83.14
CA SER A 104 -5.04 27.26 -83.16
C SER A 104 -5.53 25.83 -83.43
N GLU A 105 -6.78 25.61 -83.01
CA GLU A 105 -7.81 24.73 -83.59
C GLU A 105 -7.64 23.20 -83.50
N SER A 106 -8.47 22.53 -82.67
CA SER A 106 -9.62 21.71 -83.12
C SER A 106 -10.10 20.69 -82.06
N GLU A 107 -11.40 20.76 -81.71
CA GLU A 107 -12.40 19.67 -81.52
C GLU A 107 -12.14 18.47 -80.57
N GLN A 108 -12.93 18.29 -79.50
CA GLN A 108 -14.26 17.64 -79.38
C GLN A 108 -14.28 16.10 -79.18
N LYS A 109 -14.88 15.67 -78.03
CA LYS A 109 -15.57 14.37 -77.75
C LYS A 109 -14.68 13.10 -77.65
N LYS A 110 -14.87 12.15 -76.72
CA LYS A 110 -16.00 11.18 -76.62
C LYS A 110 -15.72 10.11 -75.51
N THR A 111 -16.77 9.72 -74.76
CA THR A 111 -17.20 8.35 -74.35
C THR A 111 -16.19 7.35 -73.74
N LYS A 112 -16.37 6.76 -72.54
CA LYS A 112 -17.37 5.81 -71.96
C LYS A 112 -16.67 4.47 -71.66
N SER A 113 -17.28 3.72 -70.71
CA SER A 113 -17.40 2.25 -70.66
C SER A 113 -16.26 1.46 -69.99
N THR A 114 -16.44 0.41 -69.17
CA THR A 114 -17.57 -0.28 -68.48
C THR A 114 -16.94 -1.35 -67.55
N PHE A 115 -17.57 -1.64 -66.40
CA PHE A 115 -17.68 -2.93 -65.65
C PHE A 115 -16.46 -3.84 -65.32
N ILE A 116 -16.42 -4.34 -64.08
CA ILE A 116 -16.65 -5.76 -63.64
C ILE A 116 -16.43 -5.87 -62.10
N GLN A 117 -17.35 -6.56 -61.39
CA GLN A 117 -17.17 -7.29 -60.10
C GLN A 117 -17.72 -8.75 -60.30
N PRO A 118 -17.87 -9.71 -59.33
CA PRO A 118 -17.49 -9.85 -57.88
C PRO A 118 -17.04 -11.30 -57.44
N LYS A 119 -16.72 -11.51 -56.12
CA LYS A 119 -17.00 -12.71 -55.24
C LYS A 119 -16.21 -12.57 -53.91
N LEU A 120 -16.81 -12.49 -52.70
CA LEU A 120 -17.51 -13.47 -51.82
C LEU A 120 -16.63 -14.61 -51.24
N ILE A 121 -16.53 -14.70 -49.90
CA ILE A 121 -16.98 -15.82 -49.02
C ILE A 121 -16.85 -15.41 -47.53
N GLU A 122 -17.91 -15.68 -46.76
CA GLU A 122 -18.08 -15.59 -45.30
C GLU A 122 -17.50 -16.83 -44.57
N ASN A 123 -17.26 -16.72 -43.25
CA ASN A 123 -17.82 -17.66 -42.26
C ASN A 123 -17.62 -17.16 -40.81
N SER A 124 -18.47 -17.68 -39.93
CA SER A 124 -19.00 -17.07 -38.71
C SER A 124 -19.05 -18.03 -37.51
N PHE A 125 -19.33 -17.48 -36.30
CA PHE A 125 -19.93 -18.12 -35.09
C PHE A 125 -19.03 -19.05 -34.23
N SER A 126 -19.15 -19.19 -32.89
CA SER A 126 -20.20 -18.83 -31.90
C SER A 126 -19.69 -18.84 -30.43
N GLU A 127 -20.39 -18.10 -29.55
CA GLU A 127 -20.43 -18.22 -28.08
C GLU A 127 -21.25 -19.44 -27.57
N LYS A 128 -21.06 -19.85 -26.29
CA LYS A 128 -22.11 -20.48 -25.46
C LYS A 128 -21.79 -20.48 -23.95
N LYS A 129 -22.86 -20.45 -23.14
CA LYS A 129 -22.97 -20.25 -21.68
C LYS A 129 -23.71 -21.45 -21.03
N CYS A 130 -23.54 -21.59 -19.70
CA CYS A 130 -24.44 -22.16 -18.66
C CYS A 130 -24.07 -23.49 -17.92
N ASN A 131 -23.94 -23.32 -16.58
CA ASN A 131 -24.40 -24.10 -15.40
C ASN A 131 -24.60 -25.64 -15.41
N ASN A 132 -24.17 -26.29 -14.30
CA ASN A 132 -24.95 -27.28 -13.53
C ASN A 132 -24.36 -27.60 -12.13
N LEU A 133 -25.26 -27.82 -11.16
CA LEU A 133 -25.07 -28.45 -9.83
C LEU A 133 -25.01 -29.98 -9.94
N VAL A 134 -24.28 -30.67 -9.06
CA VAL A 134 -24.65 -31.97 -8.42
C VAL A 134 -23.85 -32.16 -7.09
N THR A 135 -24.56 -32.62 -6.07
CA THR A 135 -24.21 -33.07 -4.71
C THR A 135 -23.42 -34.39 -4.65
N LEU A 136 -22.67 -34.64 -3.56
CA LEU A 136 -22.43 -35.99 -3.03
C LEU A 136 -22.04 -35.95 -1.53
N ASP A 137 -22.92 -36.51 -0.70
CA ASP A 137 -22.70 -36.93 0.68
C ASP A 137 -21.78 -38.16 0.77
N SER A 138 -20.91 -38.19 1.78
CA SER A 138 -20.70 -39.34 2.68
C SER A 138 -19.41 -39.15 3.48
N PHE A 139 -19.45 -39.10 4.82
CA PHE A 139 -18.58 -39.89 5.71
C PHE A 139 -19.01 -39.76 7.18
N ASN A 140 -19.52 -40.89 7.66
CA ASN A 140 -19.74 -41.42 9.00
C ASN A 140 -19.56 -40.60 10.31
N LYS A 141 -20.62 -40.74 11.11
CA LYS A 141 -20.72 -40.70 12.57
C LYS A 141 -19.54 -41.30 13.33
N LYS A 142 -19.09 -40.62 14.38
CA LYS A 142 -18.67 -41.23 15.66
C LYS A 142 -19.11 -40.36 16.83
N SER A 143 -19.62 -41.03 17.85
CA SER A 143 -20.33 -40.54 19.04
C SER A 143 -19.45 -40.56 20.31
N LEU A 144 -19.98 -39.91 21.36
CA LEU A 144 -19.67 -39.94 22.82
C LEU A 144 -18.75 -38.83 23.40
N PRO A 145 -18.90 -38.46 24.69
CA PRO A 145 -20.10 -38.36 25.53
C PRO A 145 -20.21 -37.01 26.30
N SER A 146 -21.35 -36.78 26.94
CA SER A 146 -21.59 -35.67 27.87
C SER A 146 -20.81 -35.82 29.18
N SER A 147 -20.29 -34.73 29.72
CA SER A 147 -19.97 -34.60 31.14
C SER A 147 -20.41 -33.24 31.65
N LYS A 148 -21.36 -33.28 32.58
CA LYS A 148 -21.73 -32.17 33.45
C LYS A 148 -20.64 -31.95 34.51
N ASP A 149 -20.69 -30.75 35.08
CA ASP A 149 -20.21 -30.35 36.40
C ASP A 149 -18.71 -30.05 36.54
N THR A 150 -18.35 -28.75 36.57
CA THR A 150 -17.87 -28.06 37.78
C THR A 150 -17.50 -26.60 37.45
N ALA A 151 -18.45 -25.68 37.64
CA ALA A 151 -18.16 -24.24 37.69
C ALA A 151 -17.73 -23.87 39.12
N SER A 152 -16.45 -23.53 39.28
CA SER A 152 -15.95 -22.87 40.49
C SER A 152 -15.91 -21.36 40.24
N LYS A 153 -16.55 -20.62 41.16
CA LYS A 153 -16.68 -19.17 41.16
C LYS A 153 -15.32 -18.50 41.26
N ILE A 154 -15.05 -17.55 40.37
CA ILE A 154 -14.06 -16.48 40.60
C ILE A 154 -14.81 -15.15 40.48
N ASP A 155 -14.72 -14.39 41.55
CA ASP A 155 -15.42 -13.14 41.83
C ASP A 155 -14.59 -11.97 41.28
N ILE A 156 -15.15 -11.22 40.32
CA ILE A 156 -14.56 -9.97 39.81
C ILE A 156 -15.55 -8.86 40.11
N THR A 157 -15.22 -8.07 41.14
CA THR A 157 -15.93 -6.84 41.49
C THR A 157 -15.35 -5.67 40.69
N THR A 158 -16.10 -5.18 39.70
CA THR A 158 -15.86 -3.87 39.06
C THR A 158 -16.95 -2.88 39.51
N PRO A 159 -16.60 -1.66 39.94
CA PRO A 159 -17.54 -0.74 40.56
C PRO A 159 -18.10 0.28 39.55
N TRP A 160 -18.81 -0.15 38.50
CA TRP A 160 -19.68 0.73 37.69
C TRP A 160 -20.68 -0.14 36.92
N VAL A 161 -21.73 -0.59 37.61
CA VAL A 161 -22.96 -1.05 36.96
C VAL A 161 -24.05 -0.11 37.43
N SER A 162 -24.37 0.86 36.59
CA SER A 162 -25.66 1.56 36.67
C SER A 162 -26.76 0.51 36.57
N GLU A 163 -27.64 0.52 37.57
CA GLU A 163 -28.79 -0.38 37.77
C GLU A 163 -29.38 -0.92 36.46
N ILE A 164 -29.24 -2.23 36.25
CA ILE A 164 -29.95 -2.94 35.19
C ILE A 164 -31.45 -2.83 35.52
N PRO A 165 -32.29 -2.28 34.63
CA PRO A 165 -33.69 -2.09 34.95
C PRO A 165 -34.43 -3.43 35.14
N PRO A 166 -35.47 -3.50 36.00
CA PRO A 166 -36.10 -4.77 36.41
C PRO A 166 -36.86 -5.54 35.32
N TRP A 167 -36.79 -5.12 34.04
CA TRP A 167 -37.50 -5.72 32.92
C TRP A 167 -36.59 -6.51 31.95
N ILE A 168 -35.30 -6.66 32.26
CA ILE A 168 -34.38 -7.52 31.49
C ILE A 168 -34.18 -8.82 32.27
N ASP A 169 -35.20 -9.69 32.27
CA ASP A 169 -35.04 -11.09 32.70
C ASP A 169 -34.62 -12.01 31.54
N GLU A 170 -34.52 -11.48 30.32
CA GLU A 170 -34.04 -12.21 29.14
C GLU A 170 -33.02 -11.34 28.38
N MET A 171 -31.77 -11.81 28.28
CA MET A 171 -30.77 -11.23 27.39
C MET A 171 -31.35 -11.17 25.97
N PRO A 172 -31.28 -10.02 25.28
CA PRO A 172 -31.84 -9.93 23.94
C PRO A 172 -31.12 -10.90 22.99
N PRO A 173 -31.82 -11.61 22.08
CA PRO A 173 -31.25 -12.70 21.28
C PRO A 173 -29.99 -12.36 20.47
N TRP A 174 -29.82 -11.09 20.09
CA TRP A 174 -28.65 -10.61 19.34
C TRP A 174 -27.39 -10.49 20.20
N LEU A 175 -27.52 -10.33 21.52
CA LEU A 175 -26.38 -10.28 22.43
C LEU A 175 -25.78 -11.67 22.64
N ASP A 176 -26.62 -12.70 22.66
CA ASP A 176 -26.21 -14.11 22.67
C ASP A 176 -25.47 -14.47 21.36
N ASP A 177 -26.01 -14.05 20.20
CA ASP A 177 -25.38 -14.23 18.88
C ASP A 177 -24.00 -13.56 18.78
N MET A 178 -23.84 -12.33 19.30
CA MET A 178 -22.54 -11.66 19.36
C MET A 178 -21.53 -12.40 20.25
N SER A 179 -21.94 -12.86 21.44
CA SER A 179 -21.06 -13.62 22.33
C SER A 179 -20.64 -14.96 21.74
N ASN A 180 -21.54 -15.64 21.01
CA ASN A 180 -21.25 -16.88 20.32
C ASN A 180 -20.26 -16.66 19.17
N HIS A 181 -20.42 -15.57 18.41
CA HIS A 181 -19.48 -15.19 17.35
C HIS A 181 -18.08 -14.85 17.89
N GLU A 182 -17.99 -14.12 19.00
CA GLU A 182 -16.72 -13.79 19.64
C GLU A 182 -16.02 -15.05 20.20
N ALA A 183 -16.78 -15.95 20.85
CA ALA A 183 -16.26 -17.22 21.34
C ALA A 183 -15.69 -18.10 20.20
N LEU A 184 -16.40 -18.18 19.06
CA LEU A 184 -15.93 -18.91 17.87
C LEU A 184 -14.61 -18.35 17.32
N TRP A 185 -14.46 -17.02 17.26
CA TRP A 185 -13.20 -16.40 16.81
C TRP A 185 -12.05 -16.68 17.77
N ILE A 186 -12.30 -16.60 19.08
CA ILE A 186 -11.31 -16.94 20.09
C ILE A 186 -10.87 -18.40 19.93
N ASP A 187 -11.78 -19.33 19.65
CA ASP A 187 -11.45 -20.74 19.40
C ASP A 187 -10.58 -20.94 18.15
N GLU A 188 -10.88 -20.26 17.04
CA GLU A 188 -10.04 -20.30 15.83
C GLU A 188 -8.63 -19.75 16.08
N LYS A 189 -8.52 -18.68 16.87
CA LYS A 189 -7.24 -18.06 17.23
C LYS A 189 -6.46 -18.92 18.21
N ASN A 190 -7.12 -19.56 19.17
CA ASN A 190 -6.51 -20.56 20.06
C ASN A 190 -5.97 -21.74 19.27
N LEU A 191 -6.74 -22.26 18.31
CA LEU A 191 -6.28 -23.31 17.40
C LEU A 191 -5.04 -22.87 16.60
N PHE A 192 -5.02 -21.63 16.12
CA PHE A 192 -3.87 -21.07 15.43
C PHE A 192 -2.62 -21.03 16.33
N ILE A 193 -2.77 -20.55 17.56
CA ILE A 193 -1.69 -20.47 18.56
C ILE A 193 -1.16 -21.88 18.89
N GLU A 194 -2.03 -22.86 19.12
CA GLU A 194 -1.62 -24.24 19.38
C GLU A 194 -0.86 -24.85 18.20
N LYS A 195 -1.28 -24.56 16.96
CA LYS A 195 -0.51 -24.99 15.77
C LYS A 195 0.83 -24.30 15.65
N LEU A 196 0.94 -23.00 15.97
CA LEU A 196 2.23 -22.32 16.03
C LEU A 196 3.18 -22.99 17.03
N LYS A 197 2.69 -23.34 18.22
CA LYS A 197 3.46 -24.09 19.22
C LYS A 197 3.88 -25.48 18.70
N PHE A 198 3.02 -26.18 17.96
CA PHE A 198 3.39 -27.43 17.29
C PHE A 198 4.55 -27.24 16.31
N TYR A 199 4.60 -26.12 15.60
CA TYR A 199 5.74 -25.73 14.78
C TYR A 199 6.92 -25.17 15.59
N GLY A 200 6.91 -25.24 16.92
CA GLY A 200 8.01 -24.79 17.78
C GLY A 200 8.13 -23.27 17.88
N VAL A 201 7.06 -22.53 17.58
CA VAL A 201 6.97 -21.08 17.79
C VAL A 201 6.30 -20.84 19.14
N SER A 202 7.06 -20.37 20.13
CA SER A 202 6.53 -19.97 21.45
C SER A 202 6.20 -18.48 21.53
N SER A 203 6.89 -17.68 20.73
CA SER A 203 6.84 -16.21 20.72
C SER A 203 7.12 -15.72 19.30
N VAL A 204 6.64 -14.52 18.98
CA VAL A 204 7.06 -13.79 17.78
C VAL A 204 7.90 -12.59 18.16
N TRP A 205 8.61 -12.02 17.19
CA TRP A 205 9.71 -11.14 17.50
C TRP A 205 9.66 -9.85 16.69
N HIS A 206 9.96 -8.73 17.34
CA HIS A 206 10.15 -7.46 16.68
C HIS A 206 11.58 -6.96 16.90
N ILE A 207 12.18 -6.38 15.86
CA ILE A 207 13.55 -5.85 15.89
C ILE A 207 13.42 -4.33 15.85
N THR A 208 14.07 -3.64 16.79
CA THR A 208 14.00 -2.18 16.90
C THR A 208 15.31 -1.60 17.46
N HIS A 209 15.51 -0.30 17.32
CA HIS A 209 16.60 0.41 17.98
C HIS A 209 16.24 0.71 19.44
N ARG A 210 17.22 0.70 20.35
CA ARG A 210 17.01 0.95 21.79
C ARG A 210 16.28 2.26 22.09
N GLU A 211 16.48 3.29 21.28
CA GLU A 211 15.82 4.59 21.46
C GLU A 211 14.30 4.54 21.25
N ASN A 212 13.80 3.59 20.46
CA ASN A 212 12.37 3.44 20.23
C ASN A 212 11.64 2.73 21.39
N LEU A 213 12.37 2.10 22.31
CA LEU A 213 11.76 1.23 23.32
C LEU A 213 10.87 1.98 24.30
N GLN A 214 11.20 3.22 24.66
CA GLN A 214 10.33 3.99 25.56
C GLN A 214 8.93 4.19 24.93
N GLY A 215 8.86 4.47 23.63
CA GLY A 215 7.60 4.58 22.89
C GLY A 215 6.88 3.25 22.80
N ILE A 216 7.59 2.19 22.43
CA ILE A 216 7.06 0.82 22.31
C ILE A 216 6.48 0.31 23.64
N LEU A 217 7.17 0.55 24.76
CA LEU A 217 6.70 0.14 26.08
C LEU A 217 5.47 0.93 26.54
N ASN A 218 5.29 2.16 26.05
CA ASN A 218 4.16 3.01 26.43
C ASN A 218 2.92 2.82 25.54
N LYS A 219 3.12 2.60 24.23
CA LYS A 219 2.03 2.60 23.23
C LYS A 219 1.85 1.26 22.52
N GLY A 220 2.78 0.33 22.72
CA GLY A 220 2.84 -0.94 22.01
C GLY A 220 3.67 -0.84 20.73
N ILE A 221 3.76 -1.95 20.01
CA ILE A 221 4.43 -1.97 18.70
C ILE A 221 3.40 -1.51 17.67
N LEU A 222 3.62 -0.30 17.16
CA LEU A 222 2.77 0.33 16.17
C LEU A 222 3.14 -0.12 14.75
N SER A 223 2.20 0.06 13.83
CA SER A 223 2.51 0.05 12.40
C SER A 223 3.45 1.19 12.03
N ASN A 224 4.19 1.06 10.93
CA ASN A 224 5.11 2.13 10.49
C ASN A 224 4.39 3.47 10.32
N TYR A 225 3.18 3.44 9.75
CA TYR A 225 2.38 4.64 9.55
C TYR A 225 2.06 5.33 10.89
N LEU A 226 1.54 4.58 11.86
CA LEU A 226 1.21 5.12 13.18
C LEU A 226 2.46 5.56 13.95
N ALA A 227 3.58 4.85 13.83
CA ALA A 227 4.84 5.21 14.47
C ALA A 227 5.35 6.57 13.99
N TYR A 228 5.34 6.85 12.69
CA TYR A 228 5.76 8.15 12.16
C TYR A 228 4.78 9.29 12.47
N GLU A 229 3.49 9.01 12.67
CA GLU A 229 2.50 10.01 13.06
C GLU A 229 2.54 10.34 14.56
N THR A 230 2.80 9.35 15.41
CA THR A 230 2.66 9.48 16.87
C THR A 230 3.98 9.58 17.63
N GLU A 231 5.10 9.18 17.02
CA GLU A 231 6.44 9.33 17.58
C GLU A 231 7.19 10.48 16.91
N ASN A 232 7.98 11.20 17.71
CA ASN A 232 8.78 12.31 17.22
C ASN A 232 10.05 11.79 16.52
N LEU A 233 9.87 11.23 15.31
CA LEU A 233 10.88 10.60 14.47
C LEU A 233 11.49 9.33 15.10
N PRO A 234 10.85 8.15 14.94
CA PRO A 234 11.44 6.90 15.40
C PRO A 234 12.77 6.64 14.67
N VAL A 235 13.72 6.01 15.35
CA VAL A 235 14.99 5.58 14.73
C VAL A 235 14.68 4.43 13.77
N ASP A 236 14.70 4.74 12.48
CA ASP A 236 14.38 3.80 11.41
C ASP A 236 15.58 2.87 11.13
N ILE A 237 15.37 1.58 11.36
CA ILE A 237 16.33 0.51 11.03
C ILE A 237 15.91 -0.29 9.79
N SER A 238 14.82 0.09 9.13
CA SER A 238 14.28 -0.61 7.97
C SER A 238 15.12 -0.39 6.72
N ASP A 239 14.83 -1.14 5.66
CA ASP A 239 15.39 -0.89 4.35
C ASP A 239 14.42 -0.05 3.52
N HIS A 240 14.82 1.17 3.23
CA HIS A 240 14.04 2.09 2.40
C HIS A 240 13.69 1.50 1.02
N GLY A 241 14.53 0.62 0.46
CA GLY A 241 14.26 -0.09 -0.79
C GLY A 241 13.11 -1.10 -0.69
N ALA A 242 12.93 -1.71 0.48
CA ALA A 242 11.83 -2.63 0.77
C ALA A 242 10.55 -1.88 1.19
N GLN A 243 10.69 -0.71 1.86
CA GLN A 243 9.55 0.07 2.36
C GLN A 243 8.57 0.49 1.27
N ARG A 244 9.05 0.88 0.08
CA ARG A 244 8.17 1.25 -1.04
C ARG A 244 7.20 0.13 -1.45
N TRP A 245 7.61 -1.14 -1.27
CA TRP A 245 6.78 -2.29 -1.61
C TRP A 245 5.74 -2.60 -0.53
N ARG A 246 5.94 -2.11 0.70
CA ARG A 246 4.99 -2.25 1.81
C ARG A 246 3.75 -1.35 1.69
N GLU A 247 3.73 -0.43 0.72
CA GLU A 247 2.51 0.29 0.30
C GLU A 247 1.52 -0.62 -0.47
N ALA A 248 1.96 -1.79 -0.94
CA ALA A 248 1.09 -2.74 -1.60
C ALA A 248 0.05 -3.29 -0.62
N LYS A 249 -1.17 -3.51 -1.13
CA LYS A 249 -2.26 -4.12 -0.37
C LYS A 249 -2.14 -5.64 -0.39
N GLU A 250 -2.20 -6.26 0.78
CA GLU A 250 -2.22 -7.72 0.89
C GLU A 250 -3.56 -8.29 0.40
N PRO A 251 -3.61 -9.56 -0.05
CA PRO A 251 -4.76 -10.09 -0.76
C PRO A 251 -5.97 -10.48 0.12
N ILE A 252 -5.82 -10.57 1.44
CA ILE A 252 -6.83 -11.11 2.37
C ILE A 252 -7.76 -9.99 2.87
N TYR A 253 -7.21 -9.00 3.58
CA TYR A 253 -7.98 -7.87 4.15
C TYR A 253 -7.93 -6.61 3.28
N LYS A 254 -7.14 -6.61 2.20
CA LYS A 254 -6.88 -5.46 1.31
C LYS A 254 -6.28 -4.25 2.05
N ARG A 255 -5.54 -4.51 3.12
CA ARG A 255 -4.79 -3.51 3.89
C ARG A 255 -3.38 -3.40 3.36
N ARG A 256 -2.75 -2.24 3.51
CA ARG A 256 -1.34 -2.05 3.13
C ARG A 256 -0.47 -2.77 4.15
N VAL A 257 0.62 -3.38 3.72
CA VAL A 257 1.56 -4.08 4.63
C VAL A 257 2.08 -3.12 5.72
N HIS A 258 2.26 -1.84 5.41
CA HIS A 258 2.71 -0.83 6.37
C HIS A 258 1.70 -0.48 7.48
N GLU A 259 0.45 -0.98 7.42
CA GLU A 259 -0.60 -0.78 8.42
C GLU A 259 -0.54 -1.84 9.53
N TYR A 260 0.33 -2.83 9.39
CA TYR A 260 0.55 -3.88 10.38
C TYR A 260 1.80 -3.59 11.21
N ALA A 261 1.78 -4.00 12.47
CA ALA A 261 2.98 -4.16 13.28
C ALA A 261 3.79 -5.37 12.75
N PRO A 262 5.05 -5.18 12.31
CA PRO A 262 5.83 -6.24 11.71
C PRO A 262 6.48 -7.12 12.78
N THR A 263 6.24 -8.44 12.72
CA THR A 263 6.95 -9.43 13.55
C THR A 263 7.49 -10.58 12.73
N TYR A 264 8.48 -11.27 13.27
CA TYR A 264 9.15 -12.40 12.66
C TYR A 264 8.96 -13.67 13.49
N PHE A 265 8.88 -14.81 12.80
CA PHE A 265 8.92 -16.12 13.46
C PHE A 265 10.31 -16.44 14.04
N ASN A 266 11.37 -15.82 13.52
CA ASN A 266 12.74 -15.99 13.99
C ASN A 266 13.53 -14.68 13.83
N VAL A 267 14.18 -14.24 14.91
CA VAL A 267 15.03 -13.04 14.96
C VAL A 267 16.28 -13.13 14.10
N ARG A 268 16.87 -14.32 13.95
CA ARG A 268 18.10 -14.53 13.17
C ARG A 268 17.77 -14.58 11.68
N ASN A 269 17.40 -13.43 11.12
CA ASN A 269 16.97 -13.27 9.74
C ASN A 269 17.88 -12.28 8.97
N PRO A 270 17.72 -12.15 7.64
CA PRO A 270 18.47 -11.18 6.83
C PRO A 270 18.38 -9.73 7.32
N MET A 271 17.24 -9.32 7.89
CA MET A 271 17.06 -7.95 8.41
C MET A 271 18.02 -7.69 9.58
N LEU A 272 18.15 -8.62 10.53
CA LEU A 272 19.12 -8.51 11.62
C LEU A 272 20.57 -8.60 11.13
N PHE A 273 20.87 -9.53 10.22
CA PHE A 273 22.23 -9.80 9.75
C PHE A 273 22.90 -8.58 9.12
N VAL A 274 22.21 -7.87 8.24
CA VAL A 274 22.77 -6.68 7.60
C VAL A 274 22.90 -5.47 8.55
N ARG A 275 22.26 -5.51 9.73
CA ARG A 275 22.43 -4.53 10.82
C ARG A 275 23.39 -5.03 11.90
N GLN A 276 24.17 -6.08 11.64
CA GLN A 276 25.17 -6.60 12.58
C GLN A 276 26.20 -5.54 13.05
N ASN A 277 26.40 -4.48 12.27
CA ASN A 277 27.28 -3.37 12.62
C ASN A 277 26.72 -2.45 13.72
N ILE A 278 25.39 -2.44 13.92
CA ILE A 278 24.70 -1.66 14.95
C ILE A 278 23.99 -2.54 15.98
N GLN A 279 24.25 -3.85 15.99
CA GLN A 279 23.51 -4.80 16.83
C GLN A 279 23.62 -4.53 18.35
N ASP A 280 24.67 -3.81 18.77
CA ASP A 280 24.84 -3.39 20.15
C ASP A 280 23.82 -2.32 20.56
N ASP A 281 23.24 -1.59 19.60
CA ASP A 281 22.16 -0.61 19.80
C ASP A 281 20.76 -1.20 19.49
N LEU A 282 20.69 -2.44 19.00
CA LEU A 282 19.43 -3.12 18.69
C LEU A 282 18.85 -3.84 19.90
N CYS A 283 17.53 -3.91 19.92
CA CYS A 283 16.74 -4.68 20.86
C CYS A 283 15.82 -5.64 20.11
N LEU A 284 15.76 -6.88 20.56
CA LEU A 284 14.82 -7.87 20.09
C LEU A 284 13.70 -7.97 21.12
N VAL A 285 12.48 -7.61 20.72
CA VAL A 285 11.30 -7.62 21.57
C VAL A 285 10.64 -8.98 21.42
N GLU A 286 10.62 -9.76 22.51
CA GLU A 286 9.88 -11.01 22.57
C GLU A 286 8.39 -10.73 22.84
N ILE A 287 7.52 -11.26 21.99
CA ILE A 287 6.08 -10.99 22.02
C ILE A 287 5.31 -12.29 22.21
N SER A 288 4.42 -12.29 23.20
CA SER A 288 3.53 -13.40 23.49
C SER A 288 2.55 -13.65 22.33
N LEU A 289 2.27 -14.92 22.04
CA LEU A 289 1.24 -15.31 21.07
C LEU A 289 -0.18 -14.90 21.48
N THR A 290 -0.39 -14.52 22.75
CA THR A 290 -1.67 -13.95 23.21
C THR A 290 -2.02 -12.64 22.49
N SER A 291 -1.03 -11.94 21.90
CA SER A 291 -1.24 -10.78 21.02
C SER A 291 -2.19 -11.05 19.84
N LEU A 292 -2.40 -12.32 19.49
CA LEU A 292 -3.24 -12.73 18.37
C LEU A 292 -4.71 -12.89 18.74
N LEU A 293 -5.06 -13.00 20.03
CA LEU A 293 -6.43 -13.34 20.47
C LEU A 293 -7.46 -12.27 20.10
N HIS A 294 -7.06 -10.99 20.14
CA HIS A 294 -7.93 -9.85 19.88
C HIS A 294 -7.49 -9.03 18.68
N SER A 295 -6.67 -9.61 17.79
CA SER A 295 -6.07 -8.91 16.67
C SER A 295 -6.32 -9.64 15.35
N ASP A 296 -6.56 -8.86 14.30
CA ASP A 296 -6.43 -9.35 12.94
C ASP A 296 -4.95 -9.59 12.64
N PHE A 297 -4.66 -10.66 11.90
CA PHE A 297 -3.29 -10.91 11.47
C PHE A 297 -3.26 -11.60 10.11
N VAL A 298 -2.13 -11.44 9.44
CA VAL A 298 -1.75 -12.25 8.28
C VAL A 298 -0.33 -12.76 8.49
N PHE A 299 0.02 -13.88 7.88
CA PHE A 299 1.38 -14.39 7.89
C PHE A 299 1.85 -14.77 6.49
N THR A 300 3.16 -14.84 6.30
CA THR A 300 3.76 -14.94 4.96
C THR A 300 4.80 -16.07 4.84
N ASP A 301 4.95 -16.62 3.64
CA ASP A 301 6.00 -17.60 3.31
C ASP A 301 7.38 -16.97 3.05
N GLY A 302 7.50 -15.65 3.21
CA GLY A 302 8.74 -14.90 3.09
C GLY A 302 8.51 -13.40 3.33
N ASN A 303 9.51 -12.56 3.02
CA ASN A 303 9.41 -11.12 3.21
C ASN A 303 8.18 -10.54 2.50
N ALA A 304 7.31 -9.85 3.23
CA ALA A 304 6.08 -9.26 2.73
C ALA A 304 6.32 -8.17 1.67
N ALA A 305 7.52 -7.61 1.60
CA ALA A 305 7.94 -6.66 0.56
C ALA A 305 8.35 -7.33 -0.77
N SER A 306 8.35 -8.66 -0.86
CA SER A 306 8.75 -9.39 -2.07
C SER A 306 7.55 -9.82 -2.92
N ARG A 307 7.70 -9.75 -4.25
CA ARG A 307 6.66 -10.12 -5.23
C ARG A 307 6.28 -11.61 -5.21
N ASN A 308 7.22 -12.46 -4.79
CA ASN A 308 7.01 -13.91 -4.77
C ASN A 308 6.43 -14.40 -3.44
N THR A 309 6.06 -13.48 -2.54
CA THR A 309 5.51 -13.80 -1.23
C THR A 309 4.00 -13.97 -1.27
N SER A 310 3.55 -15.05 -0.65
CA SER A 310 2.14 -15.37 -0.43
C SER A 310 1.72 -14.99 0.98
N PHE A 311 0.46 -14.59 1.14
CA PHE A 311 -0.15 -14.20 2.40
C PHE A 311 -1.25 -15.19 2.79
N PHE A 312 -1.34 -15.47 4.09
CA PHE A 312 -2.28 -16.43 4.67
C PHE A 312 -2.87 -15.89 5.97
N ASN A 313 -4.05 -16.39 6.36
CA ASN A 313 -4.68 -16.09 7.65
C ASN A 313 -5.35 -17.32 8.30
N SER A 314 -5.25 -18.51 7.70
CA SER A 314 -5.82 -19.74 8.26
C SER A 314 -4.77 -20.59 8.96
N ALA A 315 -5.13 -21.18 10.10
CA ALA A 315 -4.29 -22.15 10.81
C ALA A 315 -3.92 -23.38 9.95
N ASN A 316 -4.69 -23.70 8.91
CA ASN A 316 -4.37 -24.80 8.00
C ASN A 316 -3.24 -24.47 7.01
N ASP A 317 -2.97 -23.19 6.78
CA ASP A 317 -1.94 -22.71 5.85
C ASP A 317 -0.57 -22.59 6.50
N LEU A 318 -0.46 -22.76 7.83
CA LEU A 318 0.84 -22.82 8.52
C LEU A 318 1.75 -23.90 7.94
N LYS A 319 1.21 -24.99 7.38
CA LYS A 319 1.99 -26.04 6.70
C LYS A 319 2.69 -25.58 5.42
N LEU A 320 2.28 -24.43 4.86
CA LEU A 320 2.85 -23.87 3.64
C LEU A 320 4.09 -23.02 3.91
N LEU A 321 4.39 -22.72 5.18
CA LEU A 321 5.57 -21.95 5.55
C LEU A 321 6.84 -22.80 5.38
N PRO A 322 7.95 -22.19 4.91
CA PRO A 322 9.21 -22.87 4.73
C PRO A 322 9.93 -23.04 6.08
N TRP A 323 9.35 -23.85 6.98
CA TRP A 323 9.82 -24.02 8.35
C TRP A 323 11.27 -24.48 8.45
N GLU A 324 11.73 -25.27 7.49
CA GLU A 324 13.11 -25.68 7.35
C GLU A 324 14.06 -24.48 7.17
N VAL A 325 13.65 -23.47 6.39
CA VAL A 325 14.41 -22.23 6.19
C VAL A 325 14.26 -21.32 7.41
N ILE A 326 13.03 -21.13 7.90
CA ILE A 326 12.72 -20.28 9.07
C ILE A 326 13.51 -20.73 10.30
N LYS A 327 13.74 -22.04 10.49
CA LYS A 327 14.47 -22.60 11.63
C LYS A 327 15.96 -22.80 11.39
N ALA A 328 16.43 -22.79 10.13
CA ALA A 328 17.84 -22.97 9.83
C ALA A 328 18.72 -21.85 10.44
N PRO A 329 19.97 -22.11 10.85
CA PRO A 329 20.86 -21.06 11.37
C PRO A 329 21.17 -19.94 10.34
N TYR A 330 21.23 -20.31 9.06
CA TYR A 330 21.48 -19.43 7.92
C TYR A 330 20.63 -19.85 6.72
N TRP A 331 20.45 -18.95 5.75
CA TRP A 331 19.61 -19.16 4.57
C TRP A 331 20.36 -19.46 3.27
N SER A 332 21.69 -19.33 3.27
CA SER A 332 22.54 -19.47 2.08
C SER A 332 22.46 -20.85 1.42
N GLY A 333 22.11 -21.89 2.18
CA GLY A 333 21.93 -23.25 1.68
C GLY A 333 20.57 -23.53 1.01
N PHE A 334 19.68 -22.54 0.92
CA PHE A 334 18.31 -22.73 0.44
C PHE A 334 18.03 -21.84 -0.78
N ALA A 335 17.38 -22.43 -1.79
CA ALA A 335 16.87 -21.67 -2.92
C ALA A 335 15.83 -20.65 -2.44
N ASP A 336 16.05 -19.38 -2.81
CA ASP A 336 15.24 -18.25 -2.35
C ASP A 336 15.23 -18.11 -0.81
N GLY A 337 16.32 -18.54 -0.18
CA GLY A 337 16.44 -18.61 1.27
C GLY A 337 16.32 -17.25 1.96
N LYS A 338 16.90 -16.18 1.38
CA LYS A 338 16.86 -14.83 1.96
C LYS A 338 15.42 -14.37 2.16
N ARG A 339 14.58 -14.44 1.12
CA ARG A 339 13.15 -14.08 1.19
C ARG A 339 12.42 -14.95 2.20
N LYS A 340 12.53 -16.27 2.08
CA LYS A 340 11.85 -17.26 2.93
C LYS A 340 12.20 -17.15 4.40
N LYS A 341 13.47 -16.83 4.71
CA LYS A 341 13.93 -16.63 6.09
C LYS A 341 13.28 -15.41 6.75
N CYS A 342 12.88 -14.43 5.95
CA CYS A 342 12.12 -13.25 6.37
C CYS A 342 10.60 -13.49 6.34
N SER A 343 10.10 -14.72 6.54
CA SER A 343 8.68 -14.93 6.83
C SER A 343 8.24 -14.12 8.04
N GLU A 344 7.09 -13.46 7.91
CA GLU A 344 6.56 -12.51 8.88
C GLU A 344 5.20 -12.97 9.41
N LEU A 345 4.89 -12.57 10.64
CA LEU A 345 3.53 -12.51 11.19
C LEU A 345 3.20 -11.04 11.39
N LEU A 346 2.22 -10.55 10.65
CA LEU A 346 1.84 -9.14 10.59
C LEU A 346 0.54 -8.95 11.38
N ILE A 347 0.59 -8.16 12.45
CA ILE A 347 -0.53 -7.99 13.40
C ILE A 347 -1.12 -6.59 13.24
N TYR A 348 -2.45 -6.50 13.15
CA TYR A 348 -3.17 -5.25 12.96
C TYR A 348 -4.06 -4.92 14.17
N PRO A 349 -4.20 -3.63 14.56
CA PRO A 349 -3.44 -2.47 14.06
C PRO A 349 -2.10 -2.29 14.78
N LEU A 350 -1.97 -2.85 15.97
CA LEU A 350 -0.80 -2.73 16.85
C LEU A 350 -0.69 -3.95 17.76
N ILE A 351 0.47 -4.13 18.38
CA ILE A 351 0.68 -5.13 19.43
C ILE A 351 0.72 -4.40 20.77
N GLN A 352 -0.18 -4.78 21.66
CA GLN A 352 -0.36 -4.12 22.94
C GLN A 352 0.88 -4.28 23.85
N PRO A 353 1.24 -3.27 24.68
CA PRO A 353 2.37 -3.35 25.61
C PRO A 353 2.35 -4.60 26.49
N GLU A 354 1.17 -5.05 26.93
CA GLU A 354 1.00 -6.19 27.83
C GLU A 354 1.42 -7.53 27.18
N CYS A 355 1.55 -7.56 25.86
CA CYS A 355 2.02 -8.73 25.13
C CYS A 355 3.56 -8.80 25.03
N ILE A 356 4.28 -7.75 25.45
CA ILE A 356 5.75 -7.74 25.47
C ILE A 356 6.23 -8.55 26.68
N VAL A 357 6.99 -9.60 26.41
CA VAL A 357 7.47 -10.55 27.42
C VAL A 357 8.82 -10.11 27.98
N GLU A 358 9.81 -9.94 27.10
CA GLU A 358 11.17 -9.59 27.49
C GLU A 358 11.91 -8.89 26.35
N ILE A 359 12.83 -7.99 26.71
CA ILE A 359 13.71 -7.28 25.78
C ILE A 359 15.09 -7.94 25.79
N HIS A 360 15.55 -8.39 24.63
CA HIS A 360 16.87 -9.02 24.46
C HIS A 360 17.87 -8.04 23.85
N CYS A 361 19.00 -7.89 24.52
CA CYS A 361 20.07 -6.97 24.14
C CYS A 361 21.37 -7.74 23.83
N ASN A 362 22.20 -7.21 22.94
CA ASN A 362 23.52 -7.77 22.67
C ASN A 362 24.61 -7.21 23.60
N SER A 363 24.43 -5.97 24.10
CA SER A 363 25.42 -5.24 24.89
C SER A 363 24.91 -4.86 26.28
N THR A 364 25.81 -4.85 27.27
CA THR A 364 25.51 -4.37 28.64
C THR A 364 25.12 -2.90 28.64
N GLU A 365 25.66 -2.09 27.73
CA GLU A 365 25.29 -0.68 27.58
C GLU A 365 23.81 -0.53 27.25
N THR A 366 23.33 -1.29 26.27
CA THR A 366 21.92 -1.24 25.87
C THR A 366 21.01 -1.84 26.94
N LEU A 367 21.42 -2.91 27.62
CA LEU A 367 20.68 -3.40 28.80
C LEU A 367 20.51 -2.29 29.87
N ASN A 368 21.60 -1.61 30.22
CA ASN A 368 21.57 -0.51 31.19
C ASN A 368 20.77 0.69 30.70
N TYR A 369 20.71 0.92 29.38
CA TYR A 369 19.88 1.96 28.79
C TYR A 369 18.39 1.65 28.96
N VAL A 370 17.95 0.44 28.60
CA VAL A 370 16.52 0.08 28.52
C VAL A 370 15.90 -0.24 29.87
N THR A 371 16.68 -0.82 30.80
CA THR A 371 16.20 -1.16 32.15
C THR A 371 15.75 0.07 32.96
N LYS A 372 16.21 1.27 32.60
CA LYS A 372 15.74 2.55 33.17
C LYS A 372 14.26 2.81 32.93
N PHE A 373 13.67 2.16 31.93
CA PHE A 373 12.25 2.27 31.60
C PHE A 373 11.36 1.32 32.42
N GLY A 374 11.94 0.50 33.31
CA GLY A 374 11.18 -0.44 34.15
C GLY A 374 10.70 -1.70 33.45
N CYS A 375 11.27 -2.05 32.28
CA CYS A 375 10.93 -3.26 31.53
C CYS A 375 11.77 -4.48 31.94
N SER A 376 11.25 -5.68 31.67
CA SER A 376 12.04 -6.92 31.71
C SER A 376 13.03 -6.96 30.54
N ALA A 377 14.33 -7.09 30.83
CA ALA A 377 15.37 -7.11 29.82
C ALA A 377 16.56 -7.98 30.24
N ARG A 378 17.20 -8.65 29.27
CA ARG A 378 18.40 -9.48 29.51
C ARG A 378 19.40 -9.44 28.35
N ILE A 379 20.64 -9.83 28.64
CA ILE A 379 21.68 -10.07 27.63
C ILE A 379 21.45 -11.45 27.01
N SER A 380 21.30 -11.48 25.68
CA SER A 380 20.99 -12.69 24.91
C SER A 380 21.79 -12.74 23.59
N PRO A 381 23.14 -12.81 23.64
CA PRO A 381 24.00 -12.79 22.45
C PRO A 381 23.73 -13.95 21.48
N GLU A 382 23.16 -15.05 21.95
CA GLU A 382 22.73 -16.19 21.14
C GLU A 382 21.71 -15.85 20.04
N PHE A 383 20.95 -14.77 20.23
CA PHE A 383 19.99 -14.29 19.24
C PHE A 383 20.59 -13.36 18.18
N PHE A 384 21.81 -12.87 18.40
CA PHE A 384 22.53 -11.97 17.50
C PHE A 384 23.58 -12.71 16.65
N PHE A 385 24.18 -11.99 15.69
CA PHE A 385 25.26 -12.53 14.86
C PHE A 385 26.61 -12.15 15.48
N ASN A 386 27.46 -13.14 15.78
CA ASN A 386 28.77 -12.89 16.39
C ASN A 386 29.69 -12.12 15.44
N GLN A 387 30.27 -11.00 15.90
CA GLN A 387 31.31 -10.27 15.16
C GLN A 387 32.67 -10.99 15.16
N ASN A 388 32.88 -11.95 16.07
CA ASN A 388 34.16 -12.67 16.21
C ASN A 388 34.01 -14.17 15.93
N LYS A 389 34.24 -14.53 14.65
CA LYS A 389 34.74 -15.80 14.08
C LYS A 389 33.99 -16.14 12.79
N THR A 390 34.45 -15.55 11.69
CA THR A 390 34.71 -16.27 10.44
C THR A 390 35.56 -15.41 9.52
N ASN A 391 36.88 -15.71 9.50
CA ASN A 391 37.62 -15.77 8.23
C ASN A 391 37.04 -16.94 7.39
N GLN A 392 35.74 -16.92 7.09
CA GLN A 392 35.21 -17.64 5.95
C GLN A 392 35.12 -16.60 4.85
N THR A 393 36.03 -16.74 3.90
CA THR A 393 35.89 -16.20 2.55
C THR A 393 34.55 -16.69 1.98
N CYS A 394 33.46 -15.98 2.27
CA CYS A 394 32.31 -15.99 1.38
C CYS A 394 32.74 -15.17 0.17
N GLY A 395 32.83 -15.85 -0.98
CA GLY A 395 33.17 -15.22 -2.25
C GLY A 395 32.32 -13.99 -2.50
N SER A 396 32.90 -13.05 -3.24
CA SER A 396 32.21 -11.88 -3.77
C SER A 396 30.87 -12.28 -4.41
N PHE A 397 29.77 -12.02 -3.72
CA PHE A 397 28.45 -12.06 -4.29
C PHE A 397 28.02 -10.62 -4.51
N ASN A 398 27.63 -10.32 -5.76
CA ASN A 398 27.06 -9.03 -6.13
C ASN A 398 25.72 -8.89 -5.39
N ASP A 399 25.74 -8.17 -4.27
CA ASP A 399 24.58 -7.89 -3.41
C ASP A 399 23.66 -6.77 -3.96
N ASP A 400 23.80 -6.42 -5.23
CA ASP A 400 23.17 -5.22 -5.82
C ASP A 400 21.77 -5.43 -6.41
N GLU A 401 21.22 -6.65 -6.40
CA GLU A 401 19.90 -6.89 -6.99
C GLU A 401 18.96 -7.60 -6.02
N ILE A 402 18.46 -6.85 -5.03
CA ILE A 402 17.09 -6.85 -4.48
C ILE A 402 17.16 -6.34 -3.01
N PRO A 403 16.63 -5.15 -2.68
CA PRO A 403 16.38 -4.77 -1.29
C PRO A 403 15.46 -5.81 -0.65
N PHE A 404 15.72 -6.18 0.61
CA PHE A 404 15.28 -7.41 1.32
C PHE A 404 14.07 -8.18 0.77
#